data_AF-A0A6A0JU68-F1
#
_entry.id   AF-A0A6A0JU68-F1
#
_cell.length_a   1.000
_cell.length_b   1.000
_cell.length_c   1.000
_cell.angle_alpha   90.00
_cell.angle_beta   90.00
_cell.angle_gamma   90.00
#
_symmetry.space_group_name_H-M   'P 1'
#
loop_
_entity.id
_entity.type
_entity.pdbx_description
1 polymer ?
#
loop_
_entity_poly.entity_id
_entity_poly.type
_entity_poly.pdbx_seq_one_letter_code
_entity_poly.pdbx_strand_id
1 'polypeptide(L)'
;MLPGDFEFKRLKPSKKQMILLSIVGFFGLLVFTGIVIVLTFVLTAWMNGQPIIFANEGPEQPIVFPHKKHVEELGMDCTFCHRGVDKEAAAHVPTTGLCMTCHSAVGDGLDGITKMRSLYEDDRSIHWIRVHRVPDHVHFVHEAHIRYFSEKEGVEASAVCSKCHGDVANMEEVHGTEDGRVKQVEPLKMGHCVDCHKQHNAPTDCATCHY
;
A
#
# COMPACT_ATOMS: atom_id res chain seq x y z
N MET A 1 28.97 69.03 9.82
CA MET A 1 27.86 68.16 10.27
C MET A 1 26.56 68.84 9.85
N LEU A 2 25.98 68.43 8.71
CA LEU A 2 24.63 68.82 8.34
C LEU A 2 23.69 67.78 8.96
N PRO A 3 22.74 68.18 9.84
CA PRO A 3 21.83 67.24 10.47
C PRO A 3 20.87 66.73 9.40
N GLY A 4 20.82 65.41 9.23
CA GLY A 4 19.93 64.76 8.29
C GLY A 4 18.47 64.87 8.73
N ASP A 5 17.77 65.83 8.14
CA ASP A 5 16.32 66.01 8.17
C ASP A 5 15.68 65.39 6.91
N PHE A 6 15.95 64.11 6.69
CA PHE A 6 15.12 63.30 5.79
C PHE A 6 13.79 63.00 6.50
N GLU A 7 12.86 63.95 6.46
CA GLU A 7 11.48 63.68 6.84
C GLU A 7 10.84 62.75 5.79
N PHE A 8 10.85 61.45 6.06
CA PHE A 8 10.02 60.51 5.32
C PHE A 8 8.55 60.83 5.60
N LYS A 9 7.92 61.62 4.72
CA LYS A 9 6.48 61.87 4.73
C LYS A 9 5.79 60.51 4.62
N ARG A 10 5.29 59.97 5.75
CA ARG A 10 4.47 58.76 5.76
C ARG A 10 3.15 59.06 5.07
N LEU A 11 3.11 58.84 3.76
CA LEU A 11 1.89 58.86 2.98
C LEU A 11 0.99 57.75 3.53
N LYS A 12 -0.04 58.12 4.32
CA LYS A 12 -1.05 57.17 4.78
C LYS A 12 -1.77 56.63 3.53
N PRO A 13 -1.80 55.30 3.34
CA PRO A 13 -2.45 54.72 2.17
C PRO A 13 -3.94 55.10 2.15
N SER A 14 -4.43 55.46 0.96
CA SER A 14 -5.85 55.76 0.72
C SER A 14 -6.70 54.52 0.98
N LYS A 15 -7.99 54.69 1.34
CA LYS A 15 -8.94 53.56 1.49
C LYS A 15 -8.95 52.63 0.26
N LYS A 16 -8.80 53.18 -0.95
CA LYS A 16 -8.70 52.39 -2.19
C LYS A 16 -7.42 51.55 -2.25
N GLN A 17 -6.29 52.10 -1.81
CA GLN A 17 -5.01 51.38 -1.75
C GLN A 17 -5.03 50.29 -0.67
N MET A 18 -5.67 50.55 0.47
CA MET A 18 -5.88 49.54 1.52
C MET A 18 -6.73 48.37 1.02
N ILE A 19 -7.83 48.64 0.31
CA ILE A 19 -8.67 47.58 -0.29
C ILE A 19 -7.89 46.79 -1.34
N LEU A 20 -7.14 47.47 -2.21
CA LEU A 20 -6.35 46.82 -3.26
C LEU A 20 -5.26 45.91 -2.66
N LEU A 21 -4.53 46.38 -1.64
CA LEU A 21 -3.51 45.59 -0.95
C LEU A 21 -4.11 44.36 -0.26
N SER A 22 -5.29 44.48 0.36
CA SER A 22 -5.99 43.34 0.95
C SER A 22 -6.40 42.31 -0.11
N ILE A 23 -6.90 42.76 -1.26
CA ILE A 23 -7.28 41.87 -2.37
C ILE A 23 -6.05 41.15 -2.92
N VAL A 24 -4.97 41.89 -3.24
CA VAL A 24 -3.72 41.32 -3.76
C VAL A 24 -3.09 40.36 -2.74
N GLY A 25 -3.11 40.71 -1.46
CA GLY A 25 -2.65 39.84 -0.38
C GLY A 25 -3.45 38.55 -0.28
N PHE A 26 -4.78 38.62 -0.39
CA PHE A 26 -5.65 37.45 -0.36
C PHE A 26 -5.43 36.53 -1.57
N PHE A 27 -5.39 37.08 -2.78
CA PHE A 27 -5.09 36.31 -3.98
C PHE A 27 -3.67 35.72 -3.95
N GLY A 28 -2.69 36.48 -3.47
CA GLY A 28 -1.32 36.00 -3.28
C GLY A 28 -1.23 34.83 -2.31
N LEU A 29 -1.98 34.89 -1.20
CA LEU A 29 -2.07 33.78 -0.25
C LEU A 29 -2.72 32.55 -0.88
N LEU A 30 -3.83 32.70 -1.60
CA LEU A 30 -4.49 31.57 -2.28
C LEU A 30 -3.58 30.88 -3.30
N VAL A 31 -2.86 31.66 -4.10
CA VAL A 31 -1.90 31.11 -5.07
C VAL A 31 -0.76 30.40 -4.34
N PHE A 32 -0.21 31.00 -3.29
CA PHE A 32 0.86 30.38 -2.50
C PHE A 32 0.40 29.06 -1.87
N THR A 33 -0.78 29.03 -1.24
CA THR A 33 -1.36 27.82 -0.68
C THR A 33 -1.60 26.75 -1.74
N GLY A 34 -2.11 27.14 -2.93
CA GLY A 34 -2.27 26.22 -4.05
C GLY A 34 -0.94 25.61 -4.50
N ILE A 35 0.12 26.41 -4.61
CA ILE A 35 1.47 25.94 -4.97
C ILE A 35 2.00 24.97 -3.91
N VAL A 36 1.86 25.29 -2.62
CA VAL A 36 2.30 24.42 -1.53
C VAL A 36 1.56 23.07 -1.59
N ILE A 37 0.24 23.07 -1.78
CA ILE A 37 -0.55 21.83 -1.89
C ILE A 37 -0.06 20.97 -3.07
N VAL A 38 0.14 21.58 -4.24
CA VAL A 38 0.62 20.86 -5.44
C VAL A 38 2.03 20.31 -5.22
N LEU A 39 2.94 21.10 -4.65
CA LEU A 39 4.30 20.64 -4.36
C LEU A 39 4.30 19.50 -3.36
N THR A 40 3.56 19.61 -2.26
CA THR A 40 3.42 18.53 -1.29
C THR A 40 2.82 17.28 -1.92
N PHE A 41 1.79 17.42 -2.77
CA PHE A 41 1.22 16.30 -3.52
C PHE A 41 2.26 15.60 -4.41
N VAL A 42 3.00 16.35 -5.22
CA VAL A 42 4.00 15.80 -6.14
C VAL A 42 5.16 15.13 -5.38
N LEU A 43 5.68 15.80 -4.35
CA LEU A 43 6.79 15.27 -3.56
C LEU A 43 6.39 13.98 -2.84
N THR A 44 5.21 13.95 -2.23
CA THR A 44 4.74 12.78 -1.48
C THR A 44 4.36 11.62 -2.40
N ALA A 45 3.71 11.89 -3.54
CA ALA A 45 3.44 10.87 -4.55
C ALA A 45 4.74 10.24 -5.11
N TRP A 46 5.79 11.04 -5.31
CA TRP A 46 7.06 10.55 -5.80
C TRP A 46 7.84 9.76 -4.73
N MET A 47 7.94 10.31 -3.51
CA MET A 47 8.74 9.73 -2.43
C MET A 47 8.05 8.53 -1.77
N ASN A 48 6.75 8.63 -1.49
CA ASN A 48 6.00 7.64 -0.72
C ASN A 48 5.11 6.75 -1.60
N GLY A 49 5.02 7.03 -2.91
CA GLY A 49 4.23 6.26 -3.86
C GLY A 49 2.72 6.51 -3.81
N GLN A 50 2.22 7.31 -2.85
CA GLN A 50 0.82 7.72 -2.76
C GLN A 50 0.73 9.15 -2.18
N PRO A 51 -0.17 10.02 -2.68
CA PRO A 51 -0.39 11.33 -2.09
C PRO A 51 -1.06 11.19 -0.71
N ILE A 52 -0.65 12.02 0.25
CA ILE A 52 -1.17 12.04 1.65
C ILE A 52 -2.71 12.19 1.74
N ILE A 53 -3.36 12.64 0.66
CA ILE A 53 -4.78 12.98 0.62
C ILE A 53 -5.69 11.73 0.46
N PHE A 54 -5.15 10.59 0.06
CA PHE A 54 -5.92 9.35 -0.06
C PHE A 54 -5.66 8.44 1.14
N ALA A 55 -6.72 8.10 1.87
CA ALA A 55 -6.68 7.03 2.87
C ALA A 55 -6.24 5.74 2.17
N ASN A 56 -5.05 5.25 2.52
CA ASN A 56 -4.46 4.06 1.91
C ASN A 56 -5.04 2.80 2.57
N GLU A 57 -6.30 2.51 2.26
CA GLU A 57 -7.01 1.34 2.80
C GLU A 57 -6.89 0.12 1.88
N GLY A 58 -6.27 0.26 0.70
CA GLY A 58 -6.22 -0.77 -0.32
C GLY A 58 -7.45 -0.74 -1.24
N PRO A 59 -7.40 -1.43 -2.40
CA PRO A 59 -8.49 -1.44 -3.36
C PRO A 59 -9.69 -2.25 -2.83
N GLU A 60 -10.91 -1.76 -3.11
CA GLU A 60 -12.13 -2.54 -2.92
C GLU A 60 -12.02 -3.86 -3.67
N GLN A 61 -12.40 -4.96 -3.03
CA GLN A 61 -12.33 -6.30 -3.61
C GLN A 61 -13.70 -6.76 -4.12
N PRO A 62 -13.76 -7.66 -5.12
CA PRO A 62 -15.03 -8.20 -5.60
C PRO A 62 -15.84 -8.92 -4.52
N ILE A 63 -15.16 -9.52 -3.54
CA ILE A 63 -15.71 -10.22 -2.39
C ILE A 63 -14.86 -9.86 -1.18
N VAL A 64 -15.49 -9.54 -0.05
CA VAL A 64 -14.78 -9.31 1.22
C VAL A 64 -14.26 -10.65 1.72
N PHE A 65 -12.94 -10.79 1.86
CA PHE A 65 -12.29 -11.98 2.38
C PHE A 65 -11.62 -11.68 3.73
N PRO A 66 -12.20 -12.13 4.85
CA PRO A 66 -11.66 -11.85 6.18
C PRO A 66 -10.45 -12.75 6.47
N HIS A 67 -9.23 -12.27 6.25
CA HIS A 67 -8.01 -13.02 6.57
C HIS A 67 -7.95 -13.40 8.06
N LYS A 68 -8.41 -12.52 8.96
CA LYS A 68 -8.49 -12.78 10.41
C LYS A 68 -9.22 -14.09 10.74
N LYS A 69 -10.40 -14.28 10.14
CA LYS A 69 -11.21 -15.48 10.38
C LYS A 69 -10.48 -16.76 9.96
N HIS A 70 -9.76 -16.70 8.85
CA HIS A 70 -9.12 -17.85 8.24
C HIS A 70 -7.77 -18.18 8.88
N VAL A 71 -6.96 -17.17 9.20
CA VAL A 71 -5.60 -17.34 9.73
C VAL A 71 -5.59 -17.37 11.24
N GLU A 72 -6.13 -16.34 11.91
CA GLU A 72 -6.05 -16.21 13.38
C GLU A 72 -7.07 -17.12 14.09
N GLU A 73 -8.35 -17.06 13.69
CA GLU A 73 -9.41 -17.78 14.42
C GLU A 73 -9.47 -19.28 14.08
N LEU A 74 -9.15 -19.66 12.84
CA LEU A 74 -9.18 -21.05 12.37
C LEU A 74 -7.79 -21.70 12.30
N GLY A 75 -6.71 -20.91 12.46
CA GLY A 75 -5.34 -21.43 12.49
C GLY A 75 -4.83 -21.94 11.14
N MET A 76 -5.36 -21.47 10.01
CA MET A 76 -4.87 -21.91 8.71
C MET A 76 -3.56 -21.22 8.34
N ASP A 77 -2.60 -22.02 7.87
CA ASP A 77 -1.31 -21.50 7.41
C ASP A 77 -1.44 -20.73 6.08
N CYS A 78 -0.61 -19.70 5.89
CA CYS A 78 -0.59 -18.87 4.69
C CYS A 78 -0.39 -19.69 3.40
N THR A 79 0.44 -20.74 3.47
CA THR A 79 0.79 -21.59 2.32
C THR A 79 -0.35 -22.50 1.88
N PHE A 80 -1.37 -22.69 2.71
CA PHE A 80 -2.54 -23.51 2.36
C PHE A 80 -3.29 -22.92 1.15
N CYS A 81 -3.52 -21.60 1.20
CA CYS A 81 -4.17 -20.84 0.13
C CYS A 81 -3.17 -20.31 -0.89
N HIS A 82 -2.05 -19.75 -0.45
CA HIS A 82 -0.99 -19.22 -1.31
C HIS A 82 0.02 -20.30 -1.70
N ARG A 83 -0.48 -21.31 -2.42
CA ARG A 83 0.31 -22.48 -2.80
C ARG A 83 1.44 -22.10 -3.75
N GLY A 84 2.55 -22.84 -3.63
CA GLY A 84 3.74 -22.67 -4.46
C GLY A 84 4.60 -21.48 -4.07
N VAL A 85 4.23 -20.72 -3.05
CA VAL A 85 5.03 -19.55 -2.59
C VAL A 85 6.44 -19.95 -2.14
N ASP A 86 6.59 -21.17 -1.64
CA ASP A 86 7.83 -21.80 -1.18
C ASP A 86 8.64 -22.46 -2.30
N LYS A 87 8.12 -22.50 -3.53
CA LYS A 87 8.71 -23.27 -4.65
C LYS A 87 8.83 -22.48 -5.94
N GLU A 88 8.03 -21.43 -6.10
CA GLU A 88 7.86 -20.70 -7.35
C GLU A 88 8.12 -19.21 -7.16
N ALA A 89 8.25 -18.50 -8.28
CA ALA A 89 8.50 -17.06 -8.24
C ALA A 89 7.28 -16.27 -7.75
N ALA A 90 6.06 -16.74 -8.02
CA ALA A 90 4.82 -16.06 -7.69
C ALA A 90 4.04 -16.79 -6.59
N ALA A 91 3.52 -16.03 -5.62
CA ALA A 91 2.45 -16.50 -4.75
C ALA A 91 1.13 -16.54 -5.54
N HIS A 92 0.59 -17.72 -5.78
CA HIS A 92 -0.69 -17.84 -6.45
C HIS A 92 -1.83 -17.35 -5.54
N VAL A 93 -2.83 -16.71 -6.13
CA VAL A 93 -4.10 -16.42 -5.46
C VAL A 93 -5.02 -17.63 -5.69
N PRO A 94 -5.69 -18.14 -4.66
CA PRO A 94 -6.44 -19.39 -4.76
C PRO A 94 -7.58 -19.29 -5.77
N THR A 95 -7.86 -20.42 -6.42
CA THR A 95 -9.01 -20.58 -7.30
C THR A 95 -10.29 -20.69 -6.48
N THR A 96 -11.45 -20.38 -7.09
CA THR A 96 -12.76 -20.52 -6.44
C THR A 96 -12.99 -21.95 -5.93
N GLY A 97 -12.46 -22.96 -6.63
CA GLY A 97 -12.55 -24.36 -6.21
C GLY A 97 -11.88 -24.66 -4.87
N LEU A 98 -10.78 -23.97 -4.52
CA LEU A 98 -10.18 -24.13 -3.19
C LEU A 98 -11.15 -23.68 -2.10
N CYS A 99 -11.81 -22.54 -2.30
CA CYS A 99 -12.81 -22.00 -1.37
C CYS A 99 -13.95 -23.00 -1.15
N MET A 100 -14.40 -23.67 -2.21
CA MET A 100 -15.49 -24.65 -2.18
C MET A 100 -15.18 -25.95 -1.44
N THR A 101 -13.90 -26.23 -1.16
CA THR A 101 -13.50 -27.40 -0.34
C THR A 101 -14.18 -27.37 1.03
N CYS A 102 -14.35 -26.18 1.62
CA CYS A 102 -15.05 -26.00 2.89
C CYS A 102 -16.41 -25.31 2.69
N HIS A 103 -16.46 -24.26 1.86
CA HIS A 103 -17.65 -23.44 1.68
C HIS A 103 -18.78 -24.11 0.88
N SER A 104 -18.60 -25.35 0.42
CA SER A 104 -19.73 -26.20 0.01
C SER A 104 -20.67 -26.55 1.17
N ALA A 105 -20.18 -26.52 2.41
CA ALA A 105 -20.95 -26.89 3.60
C ALA A 105 -21.00 -25.80 4.70
N VAL A 106 -20.15 -24.78 4.63
CA VAL A 106 -20.07 -23.73 5.69
C VAL A 106 -20.26 -22.32 5.15
N GLY A 107 -20.80 -21.46 6.01
CA GLY A 107 -20.95 -20.03 5.76
C GLY A 107 -22.21 -19.65 4.98
N ASP A 108 -23.28 -20.42 5.15
CA ASP A 108 -24.60 -20.07 4.65
C ASP A 108 -25.09 -18.74 5.22
N GLY A 109 -25.79 -17.96 4.40
CA GLY A 109 -26.33 -16.65 4.78
C GLY A 109 -25.36 -15.47 4.69
N LEU A 110 -24.09 -15.71 4.32
CA LEU A 110 -23.12 -14.63 4.07
C LEU A 110 -23.09 -14.25 2.59
N ASP A 111 -23.30 -12.97 2.27
CA ASP A 111 -23.36 -12.47 0.89
C ASP A 111 -22.09 -12.78 0.08
N GLY A 112 -20.91 -12.64 0.71
CA GLY A 112 -19.63 -12.95 0.07
C GLY A 112 -19.50 -14.41 -0.36
N ILE A 113 -20.03 -15.33 0.45
CA ILE A 113 -20.00 -16.77 0.17
C ILE A 113 -21.05 -17.11 -0.89
N THR A 114 -22.24 -16.51 -0.83
CA THR A 114 -23.27 -16.65 -1.86
C THR A 114 -22.72 -16.23 -3.24
N LYS A 115 -22.02 -15.08 -3.30
CA LYS A 115 -21.38 -14.60 -4.54
C LYS A 115 -20.27 -15.53 -5.01
N MET A 116 -19.44 -16.03 -4.10
CA MET A 116 -18.36 -16.99 -4.42
C MET A 116 -18.93 -18.30 -4.98
N ARG A 117 -19.99 -18.84 -4.36
CA ARG A 117 -20.67 -20.07 -4.82
C ARG A 117 -21.27 -19.89 -6.21
N SER A 118 -21.94 -18.76 -6.46
CA SER A 118 -22.46 -18.44 -7.80
C SER A 118 -21.34 -18.37 -8.85
N LEU A 119 -20.18 -17.77 -8.52
CA LEU A 119 -19.03 -17.78 -9.43
C LEU A 119 -18.52 -19.20 -9.69
N TYR A 120 -18.48 -20.05 -8.67
CA TYR A 120 -18.07 -21.44 -8.83
C TYR A 120 -19.05 -22.25 -9.71
N GLU A 121 -20.36 -22.08 -9.50
CA GLU A 121 -21.41 -22.73 -10.29
C GLU A 121 -21.36 -22.33 -11.77
N ASP A 122 -21.01 -21.08 -12.06
CA ASP A 122 -20.84 -20.55 -13.41
C ASP A 122 -19.48 -20.92 -14.05
N ASP A 123 -18.64 -21.73 -13.39
CA ASP A 123 -17.24 -22.03 -13.79
C ASP A 123 -16.38 -20.77 -13.97
N ARG A 124 -16.62 -19.76 -13.13
CA ARG A 124 -15.93 -18.47 -13.12
C ARG A 124 -14.98 -18.34 -11.94
N SER A 125 -13.86 -17.65 -12.18
CA SER A 125 -12.92 -17.29 -11.13
C SER A 125 -13.29 -15.94 -10.49
N ILE A 126 -12.90 -15.77 -9.24
CA ILE A 126 -12.94 -14.46 -8.59
C ILE A 126 -11.84 -13.59 -9.20
N HIS A 127 -12.23 -12.48 -9.84
CA HIS A 127 -11.30 -11.52 -10.43
C HIS A 127 -10.75 -10.54 -9.37
N TRP A 128 -9.87 -11.04 -8.51
CA TRP A 128 -9.24 -10.26 -7.45
C TRP A 128 -8.50 -9.03 -7.99
N ILE A 129 -8.60 -7.91 -7.26
CA ILE A 129 -7.85 -6.71 -7.59
C ILE A 129 -6.50 -6.78 -6.87
N ARG A 130 -5.43 -6.85 -7.66
CA ARG A 130 -4.07 -7.01 -7.15
C ARG A 130 -3.65 -5.78 -6.34
N VAL A 131 -3.25 -6.02 -5.09
CA VAL A 131 -2.76 -4.98 -4.16
C VAL A 131 -1.28 -4.68 -4.39
N HIS A 132 -0.44 -5.72 -4.39
CA HIS A 132 1.01 -5.61 -4.51
C HIS A 132 1.44 -5.78 -5.96
N ARG A 133 2.15 -4.81 -6.53
CA ARG A 133 2.70 -4.89 -7.88
C ARG A 133 4.10 -4.28 -7.97
N VAL A 134 5.03 -5.04 -8.52
CA VAL A 134 6.33 -4.54 -8.99
C VAL A 134 6.26 -4.26 -10.49
N PRO A 135 7.12 -3.37 -11.04
CA PRO A 135 7.19 -3.13 -12.48
C PRO A 135 7.51 -4.41 -13.28
N ASP A 136 7.03 -4.50 -14.52
CA ASP A 136 7.15 -5.73 -15.33
C ASP A 136 8.61 -6.07 -15.73
N HIS A 137 9.52 -5.09 -15.67
CA HIS A 137 10.98 -5.29 -15.86
C HIS A 137 11.71 -5.71 -14.59
N VAL A 138 10.98 -5.97 -13.50
CA VAL A 138 11.49 -6.51 -12.24
C VAL A 138 10.98 -7.94 -12.10
N HIS A 139 11.88 -8.89 -11.88
CA HIS A 139 11.50 -10.20 -11.37
C HIS A 139 11.67 -10.25 -9.86
N PHE A 140 10.69 -10.82 -9.18
CA PHE A 140 10.72 -11.10 -7.76
C PHE A 140 10.37 -12.58 -7.58
N VAL A 141 11.21 -13.32 -6.85
CA VAL A 141 11.06 -14.77 -6.67
C VAL A 141 10.72 -15.06 -5.22
N HIS A 142 9.46 -15.43 -4.94
CA HIS A 142 9.01 -15.72 -3.57
C HIS A 142 9.81 -16.86 -2.91
N GLU A 143 10.04 -17.97 -3.63
CA GLU A 143 10.81 -19.12 -3.12
C GLU A 143 12.16 -18.69 -2.54
N ALA A 144 12.93 -17.90 -3.27
CA ALA A 144 14.27 -17.48 -2.83
C ALA A 144 14.23 -16.70 -1.51
N HIS A 145 13.22 -15.84 -1.33
CA HIS A 145 13.06 -15.04 -0.11
C HIS A 145 12.55 -15.89 1.06
N ILE A 146 11.54 -16.73 0.83
CA ILE A 146 11.01 -17.63 1.86
C ILE A 146 12.09 -18.59 2.32
N ARG A 147 12.81 -19.22 1.37
CA ARG A 147 13.89 -20.15 1.68
C ARG A 147 15.00 -19.47 2.48
N TYR A 148 15.42 -18.27 2.07
CA TYR A 148 16.43 -17.51 2.79
C TYR A 148 16.06 -17.30 4.26
N PHE A 149 14.85 -16.79 4.54
CA PHE A 149 14.45 -16.50 5.92
C PHE A 149 14.10 -17.74 6.74
N SER A 150 13.48 -18.74 6.11
CA SER A 150 13.13 -19.98 6.80
C SER A 150 14.35 -20.83 7.15
N GLU A 151 15.30 -20.98 6.22
CA GLU A 151 16.50 -21.80 6.45
C GLU A 151 17.56 -21.07 7.27
N LYS A 152 17.80 -19.78 7.01
CA LYS A 152 18.92 -19.04 7.64
C LYS A 152 18.56 -18.44 8.99
N GLU A 153 17.32 -18.00 9.17
CA GLU A 153 16.86 -17.36 10.42
C GLU A 153 15.98 -18.28 11.27
N GLY A 154 15.65 -19.49 10.79
CA GLY A 154 14.81 -20.45 11.52
C GLY A 154 13.38 -19.95 11.73
N VAL A 155 12.90 -19.10 10.82
CA VAL A 155 11.57 -18.46 10.90
C VAL A 155 10.57 -19.32 10.12
N GLU A 156 9.42 -19.63 10.74
CA GLU A 156 8.32 -20.32 10.04
C GLU A 156 7.92 -19.55 8.77
N ALA A 157 7.61 -20.27 7.69
CA ALA A 157 7.33 -19.64 6.39
C ALA A 157 6.21 -18.59 6.47
N SER A 158 5.17 -18.82 7.27
CA SER A 158 4.10 -17.87 7.54
C SER A 158 4.56 -16.60 8.25
N ALA A 159 5.54 -16.70 9.16
CA ALA A 159 6.14 -15.55 9.82
C ALA A 159 7.06 -14.74 8.89
N VAL A 160 7.57 -15.33 7.81
CA VAL A 160 8.31 -14.61 6.76
C VAL A 160 7.37 -13.68 5.98
N CYS A 161 6.13 -14.11 5.71
CA CYS A 161 5.16 -13.31 4.95
C CYS A 161 4.93 -11.94 5.57
N SER A 162 4.81 -11.88 6.89
CA SER A 162 4.55 -10.65 7.64
C SER A 162 5.70 -9.65 7.59
N LYS A 163 6.93 -10.07 7.25
CA LYS A 163 8.08 -9.16 7.07
C LYS A 163 7.89 -8.21 5.88
N CYS A 164 7.13 -8.60 4.86
CA CYS A 164 6.92 -7.81 3.66
C CYS A 164 5.46 -7.36 3.48
N HIS A 165 4.50 -8.18 3.95
CA HIS A 165 3.07 -7.89 3.81
C HIS A 165 2.41 -7.35 5.08
N GLY A 166 3.15 -7.27 6.20
CA GLY A 166 2.61 -6.88 7.49
C GLY A 166 1.72 -7.96 8.12
N ASP A 167 1.02 -7.61 9.20
CA ASP A 167 0.08 -8.53 9.84
C ASP A 167 -1.21 -8.60 9.02
N VAL A 168 -1.22 -9.46 7.99
CA VAL A 168 -2.36 -9.68 7.10
C VAL A 168 -3.58 -10.22 7.85
N ALA A 169 -3.36 -11.03 8.89
CA ALA A 169 -4.46 -11.58 9.68
C ALA A 169 -5.20 -10.48 10.44
N ASN A 170 -4.47 -9.52 11.01
CA ASN A 170 -5.03 -8.43 11.80
C ASN A 170 -4.97 -7.08 11.08
N MET A 171 -5.02 -7.05 9.74
CA MET A 171 -4.87 -5.82 8.95
C MET A 171 -5.92 -4.75 9.28
N GLU A 172 -7.16 -5.16 9.58
CA GLU A 172 -8.20 -4.23 10.04
C GLU A 172 -7.77 -3.48 11.31
N GLU A 173 -7.24 -4.21 12.29
CA GLU A 173 -6.90 -3.67 13.61
C GLU A 173 -5.54 -2.95 13.62
N VAL A 174 -4.53 -3.57 13.00
CA VAL A 174 -3.14 -3.10 13.01
C VAL A 174 -2.93 -1.97 12.01
N HIS A 175 -3.68 -2.00 10.91
CA HIS A 175 -3.46 -1.13 9.78
C HIS A 175 -4.70 -0.30 9.40
N GLY A 176 -5.81 -0.41 10.14
CA GLY A 176 -6.98 0.44 9.97
C GLY A 176 -7.65 0.28 8.61
N THR A 177 -7.65 -0.93 8.04
CA THR A 177 -8.33 -1.21 6.77
C THR A 177 -9.80 -1.50 6.99
N GLU A 178 -10.69 -0.85 6.25
CA GLU A 178 -12.12 -1.13 6.32
C GLU A 178 -12.40 -2.58 5.83
N ASP A 179 -13.23 -3.33 6.57
CA ASP A 179 -13.66 -4.71 6.27
C ASP A 179 -12.53 -5.76 6.20
N GLY A 180 -11.36 -5.48 6.79
CA GLY A 180 -10.22 -6.41 6.78
C GLY A 180 -9.60 -6.64 5.40
N ARG A 181 -9.76 -5.69 4.48
CA ARG A 181 -9.14 -5.72 3.16
C ARG A 181 -7.61 -5.63 3.25
N VAL A 182 -6.93 -6.25 2.28
CA VAL A 182 -5.47 -6.23 2.22
C VAL A 182 -4.99 -4.91 1.66
N LYS A 183 -4.02 -4.30 2.34
CA LYS A 183 -3.31 -3.12 1.84
C LYS A 183 -1.83 -3.35 1.72
N GLN A 184 -1.18 -2.50 0.92
CA GLN A 184 0.27 -2.47 0.85
C GLN A 184 0.82 -1.67 2.04
N VAL A 185 1.54 -2.36 2.92
CA VAL A 185 2.19 -1.76 4.10
C VAL A 185 3.60 -1.30 3.79
N GLU A 186 4.37 -2.13 3.07
CA GLU A 186 5.73 -1.82 2.65
C GLU A 186 5.75 -1.14 1.27
N PRO A 187 6.69 -0.23 1.00
CA PRO A 187 6.73 0.51 -0.25
C PRO A 187 7.05 -0.37 -1.47
N LEU A 188 7.76 -1.50 -1.27
CA LEU A 188 8.19 -2.44 -2.33
C LEU A 188 8.88 -1.74 -3.53
N LYS A 189 9.63 -0.68 -3.23
CA LYS A 189 10.42 0.09 -4.21
C LYS A 189 11.86 -0.39 -4.19
N MET A 190 12.62 -0.08 -5.25
CA MET A 190 14.03 -0.45 -5.38
C MET A 190 14.86 -0.15 -4.13
N GLY A 191 14.71 1.04 -3.53
CA GLY A 191 15.43 1.42 -2.31
C GLY A 191 15.17 0.45 -1.15
N HIS A 192 13.90 0.11 -0.90
CA HIS A 192 13.52 -0.85 0.13
C HIS A 192 14.14 -2.23 -0.12
N CYS A 193 14.08 -2.73 -1.36
CA CYS A 193 14.68 -4.02 -1.72
C CYS A 193 16.20 -4.02 -1.52
N VAL A 194 16.89 -2.99 -2.02
CA VAL A 194 18.36 -2.88 -1.93
C VAL A 194 18.82 -2.72 -0.49
N ASP A 195 18.11 -1.92 0.31
CA ASP A 195 18.47 -1.70 1.72
C ASP A 195 18.26 -2.98 2.54
N CYS A 196 17.18 -3.71 2.31
CA CYS A 196 16.97 -5.03 2.91
C CYS A 196 18.07 -6.01 2.47
N HIS A 197 18.40 -6.07 1.18
CA HIS A 197 19.47 -6.95 0.69
C HIS A 197 20.82 -6.63 1.33
N LYS A 198 21.18 -5.35 1.50
CA LYS A 198 22.41 -4.93 2.20
C LYS A 198 22.43 -5.41 3.64
N GLN A 199 21.33 -5.26 4.38
CA GLN A 199 21.23 -5.69 5.78
C GLN A 199 21.45 -7.20 5.95
N HIS A 200 21.05 -7.99 4.95
CA HIS A 200 21.11 -9.45 4.96
C HIS A 200 22.30 -10.04 4.17
N ASN A 201 23.20 -9.19 3.64
CA ASN A 201 24.28 -9.59 2.73
C ASN A 201 23.80 -10.40 1.51
N ALA A 202 22.64 -10.02 0.96
CA ALA A 202 22.07 -10.60 -0.26
C ALA A 202 22.57 -9.84 -1.51
N PRO A 203 22.48 -10.44 -2.72
CA PRO A 203 22.98 -9.80 -3.94
C PRO A 203 22.21 -8.52 -4.28
N THR A 204 22.92 -7.45 -4.61
CA THR A 204 22.33 -6.15 -5.01
C THR A 204 22.64 -5.77 -6.45
N ASP A 205 23.10 -6.75 -7.25
CA ASP A 205 23.41 -6.51 -8.66
C ASP A 205 22.12 -6.27 -9.46
N CYS A 206 22.20 -5.39 -10.47
CA CYS A 206 21.04 -5.03 -11.29
C CYS A 206 20.36 -6.25 -11.92
N ALA A 207 21.15 -7.20 -12.46
CA ALA A 207 20.64 -8.40 -13.10
C ALA A 207 20.05 -9.41 -12.12
N THR A 208 20.24 -9.21 -10.81
CA THR A 208 19.59 -10.04 -9.78
C THR A 208 18.09 -9.81 -9.77
N CYS A 209 17.63 -8.59 -10.08
CA CYS A 209 16.23 -8.19 -9.96
C CYS A 209 15.60 -7.81 -11.29
N HIS A 210 16.39 -7.58 -12.33
CA HIS A 210 15.95 -7.09 -13.62
C HIS A 210 16.33 -8.05 -14.74
N TYR A 211 15.49 -8.11 -15.77
CA TYR A 211 15.76 -8.79 -17.05
C TYR A 211 16.69 -7.98 -17.94
#